data_AF-A0A3P6F5H2-F1
#
_entry.id   AF-A0A3P6F5H2-F1
#
_cell.length_a   1.000
_cell.length_b   1.000
_cell.length_c   1.000
_cell.angle_alpha   90.00
_cell.angle_beta   90.00
_cell.angle_gamma   90.00
#
_symmetry.space_group_name_H-M   'P 1'
#
loop_
_entity.id
_entity.type
_entity.pdbx_description
1 polymer ?
#
loop_
_entity_poly.entity_id
_entity_poly.type
_entity_poly.pdbx_seq_one_letter_code
_entity_poly.pdbx_strand_id
1 'polypeptide(L)'
;MPGIRGPSEYSQEPPRDPCLKVNAKASSLFFFEPFNAEPPRSALVSSYVTPVHLFYKRNHGPIPIVDHIENYSVAVTGLIDNPKMLFIKDIRSLPKYNVTATLQCAGNRRTAMSKVRNVRGVGWDVSAIGKAVWGGAKLADVLELLGIPKLTGFTTLGGRHVEFVSVDRCKEENGGPYKASIPLSQATNPDADVLLAYEMNGEILNRDHGFPLRVVVPGVIGARSVKWLDSINLLAEECQGFFMQKDYKMFPPSVNWDNINWSSRRPQMDFPVQSAICSLEDVQMVRPGKVSIKGYAVSGGGRGIERVDISMDGGKSWVEGF
;
A
#
# COMPACT_ATOMS: atom_id res chain seq x y z
N MET A 1 17.88 1.88 -24.01
CA MET A 1 16.43 1.82 -23.74
C MET A 1 16.21 1.94 -22.25
N PRO A 2 15.16 2.62 -21.77
CA PRO A 2 14.84 2.64 -20.33
C PRO A 2 14.68 1.20 -19.81
N GLY A 3 15.14 0.92 -18.59
CA GLY A 3 15.16 -0.46 -18.05
C GLY A 3 13.77 -1.03 -17.72
N ILE A 4 12.76 -0.16 -17.60
CA ILE A 4 11.38 -0.48 -17.26
C ILE A 4 10.45 0.46 -18.04
N ARG A 5 9.24 -0.02 -18.36
CA ARG A 5 8.16 0.78 -18.97
C ARG A 5 6.82 0.52 -18.30
N GLY A 6 5.99 1.55 -18.23
CA GLY A 6 4.58 1.47 -17.83
C GLY A 6 3.69 1.35 -19.08
N PRO A 7 3.07 0.18 -19.33
CA PRO A 7 2.12 0.03 -20.42
C PRO A 7 0.90 0.96 -20.27
N SER A 8 0.27 1.31 -21.38
CA SER A 8 -1.02 2.02 -21.40
C SER A 8 -2.24 1.10 -21.57
N GLU A 9 -1.99 -0.21 -21.68
CA GLU A 9 -2.97 -1.26 -21.95
C GLU A 9 -2.60 -2.55 -21.17
N TYR A 10 -3.51 -3.52 -21.11
CA TYR A 10 -3.46 -4.65 -20.16
C TYR A 10 -3.10 -6.02 -20.78
N SER A 11 -2.57 -6.09 -22.00
CA SER A 11 -2.27 -7.33 -22.72
C SER A 11 -1.11 -8.15 -22.10
N GLN A 12 -0.24 -7.49 -21.34
CA GLN A 12 0.99 -8.08 -20.76
C GLN A 12 0.93 -8.16 -19.23
N GLU A 13 -0.28 -8.28 -18.70
CA GLU A 13 -0.56 -8.47 -17.29
C GLU A 13 0.02 -9.80 -16.78
N PRO A 14 0.62 -9.86 -15.56
CA PRO A 14 1.11 -11.11 -15.00
C PRO A 14 -0.04 -12.08 -14.69
N PRO A 15 0.22 -13.40 -14.63
CA PRO A 15 -0.76 -14.37 -14.15
C PRO A 15 -0.96 -14.20 -12.64
N ARG A 16 -2.17 -14.54 -12.14
CA ARG A 16 -2.50 -14.51 -10.72
C ARG A 16 -3.17 -15.80 -10.29
N ASP A 17 -3.18 -16.01 -8.99
CA ASP A 17 -3.82 -17.17 -8.39
C ASP A 17 -5.35 -17.15 -8.63
N PRO A 18 -5.95 -18.24 -9.13
CA PRO A 18 -7.38 -18.31 -9.42
C PRO A 18 -8.27 -18.26 -8.18
N CYS A 19 -7.73 -18.50 -6.97
CA CYS A 19 -8.55 -18.42 -5.75
C CYS A 19 -8.85 -16.97 -5.31
N LEU A 20 -8.18 -15.97 -5.89
CA LEU A 20 -8.40 -14.57 -5.53
C LEU A 20 -9.81 -14.11 -5.91
N LYS A 21 -10.45 -13.38 -4.99
CA LYS A 21 -11.70 -12.68 -5.25
C LYS A 21 -11.40 -11.40 -6.01
N VAL A 22 -11.64 -11.41 -7.32
CA VAL A 22 -11.40 -10.26 -8.20
C VAL A 22 -12.56 -9.26 -8.07
N ASN A 23 -12.23 -8.03 -7.69
CA ASN A 23 -13.18 -6.95 -7.40
C ASN A 23 -13.25 -5.88 -8.51
N ALA A 24 -12.38 -5.98 -9.51
CA ALA A 24 -12.40 -5.08 -10.64
C ALA A 24 -13.64 -5.30 -11.52
N LYS A 25 -14.08 -4.27 -12.23
CA LYS A 25 -15.16 -4.41 -13.22
C LYS A 25 -14.59 -5.17 -14.42
N ALA A 26 -15.30 -6.20 -14.88
CA ALA A 26 -14.93 -6.91 -16.10
C ALA A 26 -14.95 -5.92 -17.28
N SER A 27 -13.83 -5.76 -17.98
CA SER A 27 -13.76 -5.03 -19.26
C SER A 27 -14.19 -5.94 -20.42
N SER A 28 -14.06 -7.26 -20.24
CA SER A 28 -14.55 -8.33 -21.12
C SER A 28 -14.67 -9.66 -20.34
N LEU A 29 -15.15 -10.73 -20.97
CA LEU A 29 -15.48 -12.03 -20.34
C LEU A 29 -14.34 -12.65 -19.48
N PHE A 30 -13.09 -12.23 -19.67
CA PHE A 30 -11.91 -12.77 -18.97
C PHE A 30 -10.90 -11.73 -18.47
N PHE A 31 -11.17 -10.42 -18.64
CA PHE A 31 -10.21 -9.36 -18.28
C PHE A 31 -10.82 -8.34 -17.32
N PHE A 32 -10.05 -8.04 -16.26
CA PHE A 32 -10.44 -7.19 -15.14
C PHE A 32 -9.43 -6.05 -15.00
N GLU A 33 -9.84 -4.82 -15.31
CA GLU A 33 -8.92 -3.73 -15.61
C GLU A 33 -9.26 -2.42 -14.88
N PRO A 34 -8.36 -1.85 -14.06
CA PRO A 34 -7.10 -2.44 -13.59
C PRO A 34 -7.33 -3.60 -12.61
N PHE A 35 -6.39 -4.54 -12.54
CA PHE A 35 -6.53 -5.73 -11.68
C PHE A 35 -6.59 -5.34 -10.20
N ASN A 36 -7.68 -5.69 -9.52
CA ASN A 36 -7.87 -5.47 -8.10
C ASN A 36 -8.52 -6.71 -7.48
N ALA A 37 -7.86 -7.33 -6.51
CA ALA A 37 -8.32 -8.58 -5.91
C ALA A 37 -7.85 -8.75 -4.46
N GLU A 38 -8.61 -9.52 -3.70
CA GLU A 38 -8.32 -9.89 -2.31
C GLU A 38 -8.38 -11.41 -2.12
N PRO A 39 -7.64 -11.99 -1.15
CA PRO A 39 -7.75 -13.42 -0.87
C PRO A 39 -9.12 -13.78 -0.28
N PRO A 40 -9.55 -15.04 -0.43
CA PRO A 40 -10.66 -15.58 0.33
C PRO A 40 -10.44 -15.36 1.83
N ARG A 41 -11.54 -15.07 2.55
CA ARG A 41 -11.54 -14.71 3.96
C ARG A 41 -10.82 -15.72 4.84
N SER A 42 -11.12 -17.00 4.64
CA SER A 42 -10.54 -18.12 5.38
C SER A 42 -9.03 -18.26 5.12
N ALA A 43 -8.59 -17.97 3.90
CA ALA A 43 -7.18 -18.06 3.50
C ALA A 43 -6.35 -16.89 4.07
N LEU A 44 -6.94 -15.71 4.25
CA LEU A 44 -6.28 -14.51 4.77
C LEU A 44 -5.58 -14.75 6.12
N VAL A 45 -6.25 -15.47 7.03
CA VAL A 45 -5.79 -15.70 8.41
C VAL A 45 -5.22 -17.11 8.63
N SER A 46 -4.89 -17.82 7.55
CA SER A 46 -4.30 -19.17 7.61
C SER A 46 -2.87 -19.18 8.16
N SER A 47 -2.18 -18.05 8.07
CA SER A 47 -0.79 -17.86 8.51
C SER A 47 -0.56 -16.41 8.92
N TYR A 48 0.44 -16.17 9.78
CA TYR A 48 0.78 -14.82 10.22
C TYR A 48 1.37 -13.96 9.09
N VAL A 49 2.24 -14.55 8.27
CA VAL A 49 2.80 -13.94 7.05
C VAL A 49 1.99 -14.43 5.86
N THR A 50 1.30 -13.52 5.18
CA THR A 50 0.45 -13.83 4.03
C THR A 50 1.31 -14.34 2.87
N PRO A 51 1.03 -15.53 2.30
CA PRO A 51 1.69 -16.00 1.09
C PRO A 51 1.53 -15.01 -0.06
N VAL A 52 2.58 -14.81 -0.87
CA VAL A 52 2.61 -13.77 -1.93
C VAL A 52 1.48 -13.95 -2.96
N HIS A 53 1.15 -15.19 -3.31
CA HIS A 53 0.06 -15.49 -4.25
C HIS A 53 -1.32 -15.06 -3.70
N LEU A 54 -1.50 -15.05 -2.37
CA LEU A 54 -2.72 -14.61 -1.68
C LEU A 54 -2.70 -13.13 -1.26
N PHE A 55 -1.54 -12.48 -1.18
CA PHE A 55 -1.45 -11.08 -0.76
C PHE A 55 -2.32 -10.19 -1.66
N TYR A 56 -3.18 -9.33 -1.10
CA TYR A 56 -4.13 -8.55 -1.91
C TYR A 56 -3.43 -7.70 -2.98
N LYS A 57 -4.07 -7.54 -4.15
CA LYS A 57 -3.55 -6.74 -5.26
C LYS A 57 -4.43 -5.52 -5.46
N ARG A 58 -3.85 -4.32 -5.34
CA ARG A 58 -4.49 -3.05 -5.72
C ARG A 58 -3.64 -2.35 -6.77
N ASN A 59 -4.23 -2.10 -7.95
CA ASN A 59 -3.59 -1.40 -9.06
C ASN A 59 -4.51 -0.31 -9.63
N HIS A 60 -3.96 0.85 -9.98
CA HIS A 60 -4.69 1.96 -10.64
C HIS A 60 -4.51 1.97 -12.16
N GLY A 61 -3.49 1.28 -12.67
CA GLY A 61 -3.22 1.11 -14.10
C GLY A 61 -2.61 -0.25 -14.42
N PRO A 62 -2.17 -0.45 -15.67
CA PRO A 62 -1.46 -1.66 -16.10
C PRO A 62 -0.15 -1.86 -15.33
N ILE A 63 0.26 -3.11 -15.16
CA ILE A 63 1.46 -3.46 -14.41
C ILE A 63 2.72 -3.21 -15.27
N PRO A 64 3.68 -2.38 -14.80
CA PRO A 64 4.96 -2.17 -15.46
C PRO A 64 5.71 -3.46 -15.83
N ILE A 65 6.54 -3.34 -16.87
CA ILE A 65 7.33 -4.41 -17.45
C ILE A 65 8.80 -3.97 -17.43
N VAL A 66 9.64 -4.80 -16.81
CA VAL A 66 11.09 -4.60 -16.81
C VAL A 66 11.64 -5.32 -18.02
N ASP A 67 12.14 -4.55 -18.99
CA ASP A 67 12.75 -5.09 -20.21
C ASP A 67 14.24 -5.41 -19.96
N HIS A 68 14.95 -4.54 -19.22
CA HIS A 68 16.38 -4.71 -18.91
C HIS A 68 16.69 -4.22 -17.49
N ILE A 69 16.77 -5.16 -16.53
CA ILE A 69 16.96 -4.84 -15.11
C ILE A 69 18.25 -4.07 -14.81
N GLU A 70 19.34 -4.33 -15.53
CA GLU A 70 20.62 -3.62 -15.34
C GLU A 70 20.55 -2.13 -15.72
N ASN A 71 19.58 -1.76 -16.56
CA ASN A 71 19.32 -0.37 -16.95
C ASN A 71 18.27 0.31 -16.04
N TYR A 72 17.66 -0.43 -15.11
CA TYR A 72 16.70 0.14 -14.18
C TYR A 72 17.44 0.98 -13.12
N SER A 73 16.95 2.19 -12.92
CA SER A 73 17.46 3.11 -11.90
C SER A 73 16.31 3.97 -11.35
N VAL A 74 16.52 4.49 -10.15
CA VAL A 74 15.65 5.45 -9.50
C VAL A 74 16.36 6.80 -9.43
N ALA A 75 15.73 7.85 -9.95
CA ALA A 75 16.25 9.20 -9.85
C ALA A 75 15.93 9.78 -8.47
N VAL A 76 16.92 10.25 -7.72
CA VAL A 76 16.70 11.02 -6.49
C VAL A 76 17.01 12.49 -6.79
N THR A 77 15.98 13.34 -6.75
CA THR A 77 16.06 14.74 -7.23
C THR A 77 15.26 15.72 -6.34
N GLY A 78 15.06 16.95 -6.80
CA GLY A 78 14.30 17.99 -6.09
C GLY A 78 15.19 18.88 -5.22
N LEU A 79 14.72 19.21 -4.02
CA LEU A 79 15.39 20.08 -3.05
C LEU A 79 16.51 19.35 -2.28
N ILE A 80 17.49 18.87 -3.04
CA ILE A 80 18.68 18.13 -2.58
C ILE A 80 19.94 18.65 -3.29
N ASP A 81 21.06 18.71 -2.59
CA ASP A 81 22.33 19.26 -3.12
C ASP A 81 22.96 18.36 -4.19
N ASN A 82 22.83 17.04 -4.03
CA ASN A 82 23.47 16.05 -4.91
C ASN A 82 22.43 15.11 -5.55
N PRO A 83 21.68 15.56 -6.57
CA PRO A 83 20.80 14.68 -7.32
C PRO A 83 21.56 13.50 -7.90
N LYS A 84 20.99 12.30 -7.81
CA LYS A 84 21.69 11.06 -8.20
C LYS A 84 20.74 10.04 -8.80
N MET A 85 21.22 9.34 -9.83
CA MET A 85 20.59 8.11 -10.32
C MET A 85 21.15 6.92 -9.54
N LEU A 86 20.27 6.14 -8.91
CA LEU A 86 20.64 4.93 -8.18
C LEU A 86 20.17 3.70 -8.97
N PHE A 87 21.10 2.87 -9.42
CA PHE A 87 20.78 1.60 -10.06
C PHE A 87 20.38 0.55 -9.01
N ILE A 88 19.70 -0.51 -9.42
CA ILE A 88 19.29 -1.58 -8.48
C ILE A 88 20.48 -2.19 -7.72
N LYS A 89 21.66 -2.27 -8.35
CA LYS A 89 22.90 -2.73 -7.72
C LYS A 89 23.36 -1.82 -6.58
N ASP A 90 23.19 -0.51 -6.74
CA ASP A 90 23.61 0.49 -5.75
C ASP A 90 22.71 0.34 -4.51
N ILE A 91 21.40 0.20 -4.72
CA ILE A 91 20.43 0.00 -3.65
C ILE A 91 20.67 -1.33 -2.92
N ARG A 92 20.96 -2.41 -3.64
CA ARG A 92 21.27 -3.73 -3.05
C ARG A 92 22.61 -3.78 -2.31
N SER A 93 23.51 -2.83 -2.58
CA SER A 93 24.80 -2.73 -1.88
C SER A 93 24.71 -2.06 -0.51
N LEU A 94 23.60 -1.36 -0.23
CA LEU A 94 23.32 -0.78 1.08
C LEU A 94 22.99 -1.88 2.12
N PRO A 95 23.09 -1.58 3.43
CA PRO A 95 22.65 -2.50 4.47
C PRO A 95 21.21 -2.96 4.23
N LYS A 96 21.02 -4.28 4.16
CA LYS A 96 19.71 -4.90 3.99
C LYS A 96 19.03 -5.06 5.35
N TYR A 97 17.77 -4.65 5.41
CA TYR A 97 16.88 -4.85 6.55
C TYR A 97 15.67 -5.67 6.15
N ASN A 98 15.14 -6.44 7.10
CA ASN A 98 13.90 -7.17 6.95
C ASN A 98 12.86 -6.60 7.93
N VAL A 99 11.81 -5.99 7.39
CA VAL A 99 10.74 -5.37 8.18
C VAL A 99 9.45 -6.15 7.97
N THR A 100 8.88 -6.70 9.04
CA THR A 100 7.56 -7.34 8.97
C THR A 100 6.49 -6.26 9.07
N ALA A 101 5.81 -5.96 7.97
CA ALA A 101 4.80 -4.90 7.92
C ALA A 101 3.51 -5.37 7.25
N THR A 102 2.39 -4.95 7.84
CA THR A 102 1.05 -5.10 7.27
C THR A 102 0.77 -3.91 6.35
N LEU A 103 0.38 -4.17 5.11
CA LEU A 103 -0.24 -3.17 4.25
C LEU A 103 -1.75 -3.34 4.32
N GLN A 104 -2.46 -2.27 4.70
CA GLN A 104 -3.92 -2.20 4.64
C GLN A 104 -4.35 -1.16 3.61
N CYS A 105 -5.21 -1.55 2.67
CA CYS A 105 -5.84 -0.62 1.76
C CYS A 105 -6.79 0.32 2.52
N ALA A 106 -6.78 1.61 2.23
CA ALA A 106 -7.77 2.55 2.78
C ALA A 106 -9.22 2.19 2.38
N GLY A 107 -9.40 1.41 1.32
CA GLY A 107 -10.69 0.88 0.88
C GLY A 107 -11.12 -0.41 1.56
N ASN A 108 -10.34 -0.99 2.48
CA ASN A 108 -10.69 -2.23 3.17
C ASN A 108 -12.08 -2.11 3.83
N ARG A 109 -12.93 -3.15 3.71
CA ARG A 109 -14.32 -3.21 4.20
C ARG A 109 -15.30 -2.23 3.56
N ARG A 110 -14.97 -1.60 2.42
CA ARG A 110 -15.83 -0.62 1.73
C ARG A 110 -17.20 -1.20 1.36
N THR A 111 -17.29 -2.47 0.98
CA THR A 111 -18.57 -3.07 0.53
C THR A 111 -19.63 -3.01 1.63
N ALA A 112 -19.26 -3.20 2.90
CA ALA A 112 -20.18 -3.08 4.02
C ALA A 112 -20.69 -1.64 4.20
N MET A 113 -19.83 -0.64 4.03
CA MET A 113 -20.23 0.77 4.04
C MET A 113 -21.20 1.09 2.89
N SER A 114 -20.95 0.53 1.70
CA SER A 114 -21.78 0.73 0.52
C SER A 114 -23.19 0.12 0.65
N LYS A 115 -23.38 -0.89 1.51
CA LYS A 115 -24.71 -1.45 1.83
C LYS A 115 -25.59 -0.46 2.61
N VAL A 116 -24.98 0.45 3.39
CA VAL A 116 -25.71 1.48 4.16
C VAL A 116 -26.05 2.66 3.28
N ARG A 117 -25.06 3.19 2.55
CA ARG A 117 -25.22 4.25 1.55
C ARG A 117 -24.19 4.05 0.46
N ASN A 118 -24.64 3.98 -0.78
CA ASN A 118 -23.77 3.68 -1.93
C ASN A 118 -22.56 4.64 -1.99
N VAL A 119 -21.36 4.09 -2.16
CA VAL A 119 -20.11 4.84 -2.31
C VAL A 119 -19.43 4.49 -3.63
N ARG A 120 -18.74 5.44 -4.26
CA ARG A 120 -17.94 5.16 -5.47
C ARG A 120 -16.59 4.56 -5.08
N GLY A 121 -16.20 3.47 -5.72
CA GLY A 121 -14.90 2.83 -5.55
C GLY A 121 -14.95 1.33 -5.81
N VAL A 122 -13.79 0.69 -5.90
CA VAL A 122 -13.69 -0.78 -5.96
C VAL A 122 -14.31 -1.36 -4.68
N GLY A 123 -15.21 -2.32 -4.82
CA GLY A 123 -15.78 -3.04 -3.68
C GLY A 123 -14.69 -3.88 -3.02
N TRP A 124 -14.58 -3.79 -1.70
CA TRP A 124 -13.68 -4.63 -0.91
C TRP A 124 -14.46 -5.23 0.23
N ASP A 125 -14.28 -6.52 0.42
CA ASP A 125 -14.70 -7.24 1.60
C ASP A 125 -13.71 -6.96 2.75
N VAL A 126 -13.47 -7.92 3.63
CA VAL A 126 -12.57 -7.76 4.77
C VAL A 126 -11.09 -8.05 4.50
N SER A 127 -10.72 -8.42 3.27
CA SER A 127 -9.40 -8.98 2.95
C SER A 127 -8.50 -8.05 2.12
N ALA A 128 -8.80 -6.74 2.04
CA ALA A 128 -7.91 -5.76 1.41
C ALA A 128 -6.74 -5.36 2.34
N ILE A 129 -6.08 -6.37 2.89
CA ILE A 129 -5.01 -6.29 3.88
C ILE A 129 -4.09 -7.50 3.71
N GLY A 130 -2.80 -7.35 3.98
CA GLY A 130 -1.84 -8.47 3.98
C GLY A 130 -0.59 -8.13 4.78
N LYS A 131 0.01 -9.15 5.42
CA LYS A 131 1.26 -9.03 6.17
C LYS A 131 2.38 -9.73 5.43
N ALA A 132 3.51 -9.06 5.25
CA ALA A 132 4.68 -9.62 4.60
C ALA A 132 5.97 -9.21 5.33
N VAL A 133 7.03 -9.98 5.11
CA VAL A 133 8.39 -9.61 5.47
C VAL A 133 9.01 -8.91 4.26
N TRP A 134 9.28 -7.61 4.38
CA TRP A 134 9.83 -6.80 3.30
C TRP A 134 11.34 -6.67 3.46
N GLY A 135 12.09 -7.06 2.42
CA GLY A 135 13.55 -6.97 2.40
C GLY A 135 14.02 -5.82 1.52
N GLY A 136 14.87 -4.95 2.05
CA GLY A 136 15.32 -3.77 1.32
C GLY A 136 16.31 -2.88 2.06
N ALA A 137 16.68 -1.78 1.42
CA ALA A 137 17.46 -0.71 2.03
C ALA A 137 16.53 0.26 2.77
N LYS A 138 16.95 0.78 3.94
CA LYS A 138 16.21 1.87 4.60
C LYS A 138 16.31 3.14 3.77
N LEU A 139 15.18 3.83 3.59
CA LEU A 139 15.15 5.13 2.91
C LEU A 139 16.04 6.15 3.63
N ALA A 140 16.11 6.10 4.96
CA ALA A 140 17.00 6.94 5.75
C ALA A 140 18.48 6.77 5.37
N ASP A 141 18.94 5.54 5.13
CA ASP A 141 20.33 5.26 4.72
C ASP A 141 20.60 5.77 3.28
N VAL A 142 19.60 5.65 2.40
CA VAL A 142 19.68 6.19 1.02
C VAL A 142 19.79 7.71 1.03
N LEU A 143 18.97 8.39 1.83
CA LEU A 143 18.97 9.86 1.93
C LEU A 143 20.25 10.37 2.61
N GLU A 144 20.76 9.65 3.61
CA GLU A 144 22.05 9.95 4.26
C GLU A 144 23.22 9.89 3.28
N LEU A 145 23.25 8.88 2.41
CA LEU A 145 24.26 8.77 1.34
C LEU A 145 24.26 9.96 0.38
N LEU A 146 23.12 10.66 0.25
CA LEU A 146 22.95 11.83 -0.61
C LEU A 146 23.09 13.16 0.16
N GLY A 147 23.54 13.11 1.41
CA GLY A 147 23.83 14.28 2.22
C GLY A 147 22.67 14.81 3.06
N ILE A 148 21.58 14.05 3.21
CA ILE A 148 20.46 14.39 4.11
C ILE A 148 20.58 13.55 5.39
N PRO A 149 21.02 14.13 6.53
CA PRO A 149 21.22 13.36 7.75
C PRO A 149 19.93 12.69 8.25
N LYS A 150 20.10 11.63 9.04
CA LYS A 150 18.98 11.01 9.77
C LYS A 150 18.30 12.02 10.70
N LEU A 151 17.02 11.80 10.98
CA LEU A 151 16.20 12.66 11.84
C LEU A 151 16.08 14.12 11.36
N THR A 152 16.13 14.34 10.04
CA THR A 152 16.01 15.67 9.44
C THR A 152 14.54 16.05 9.22
N GLY A 153 14.12 17.19 9.76
CA GLY A 153 12.78 17.75 9.55
C GLY A 153 12.62 18.58 8.27
N PHE A 154 13.69 19.23 7.83
CA PHE A 154 13.75 20.01 6.59
C PHE A 154 15.18 20.09 6.05
N THR A 155 15.36 20.18 4.73
CA THR A 155 16.68 20.40 4.10
C THR A 155 17.04 21.89 4.06
N THR A 156 18.33 22.21 3.86
CA THR A 156 18.82 23.58 3.63
C THR A 156 18.13 24.28 2.45
N LEU A 157 17.72 23.51 1.45
CA LEU A 157 16.96 23.96 0.28
C LEU A 157 15.44 24.03 0.53
N GLY A 158 14.99 23.81 1.76
CA GLY A 158 13.58 23.94 2.15
C GLY A 158 12.72 22.69 1.89
N GLY A 159 13.31 21.54 1.57
CA GLY A 159 12.59 20.29 1.37
C GLY A 159 12.02 19.75 2.69
N ARG A 160 10.72 19.44 2.72
CA ARG A 160 9.99 18.94 3.90
C ARG A 160 9.23 17.64 3.66
N HIS A 161 9.12 17.22 2.40
CA HIS A 161 8.41 16.03 1.97
C HIS A 161 9.26 15.22 1.00
N VAL A 162 9.04 13.91 0.99
CA VAL A 162 9.62 12.97 0.02
C VAL A 162 8.49 12.40 -0.82
N GLU A 163 8.45 12.78 -2.09
CA GLU A 163 7.55 12.22 -3.09
C GLU A 163 8.17 10.97 -3.73
N PHE A 164 7.33 9.99 -3.98
CA PHE A 164 7.65 8.76 -4.69
C PHE A 164 6.79 8.71 -5.94
N VAL A 165 7.46 8.59 -7.09
CA VAL A 165 6.82 8.53 -8.40
C VAL A 165 6.98 7.13 -8.97
N SER A 166 5.87 6.56 -9.44
CA SER A 166 5.82 5.26 -10.12
C SER A 166 6.13 5.40 -11.62
N VAL A 167 6.48 4.29 -12.27
CA VAL A 167 6.60 4.17 -13.73
C VAL A 167 5.23 3.91 -14.40
N ASP A 168 4.21 3.49 -13.64
CA ASP A 168 2.89 3.12 -14.15
C ASP A 168 2.13 4.28 -14.83
N ARG A 169 0.98 3.97 -15.42
CA ARG A 169 0.10 4.94 -16.09
C ARG A 169 -1.31 4.82 -15.56
N CYS A 170 -1.79 5.87 -14.92
CA CYS A 170 -3.11 5.93 -14.30
C CYS A 170 -4.07 6.78 -15.13
N LYS A 171 -5.33 6.35 -15.27
CA LYS A 171 -6.37 7.13 -15.96
C LYS A 171 -6.65 8.44 -15.23
N GLU A 172 -6.61 8.41 -13.90
CA GLU A 172 -6.83 9.54 -13.00
C GLU A 172 -5.77 10.65 -13.13
N GLU A 173 -4.60 10.31 -13.67
CA GLU A 173 -3.49 11.23 -13.97
C GLU A 173 -3.34 11.45 -15.48
N ASN A 174 -4.39 11.22 -16.27
CA ASN A 174 -4.39 11.36 -17.74
C ASN A 174 -3.25 10.58 -18.43
N GLY A 175 -2.98 9.36 -17.95
CA GLY A 175 -1.89 8.52 -18.43
C GLY A 175 -0.53 8.81 -17.78
N GLY A 176 -0.48 9.73 -16.82
CA GLY A 176 0.66 9.98 -15.94
C GLY A 176 0.76 8.99 -14.78
N PRO A 177 1.84 9.08 -13.98
CA PRO A 177 2.19 8.09 -12.97
C PRO A 177 1.44 8.22 -11.65
N TYR A 178 1.30 7.10 -10.95
CA TYR A 178 0.91 7.09 -9.54
C TYR A 178 1.98 7.78 -8.69
N LYS A 179 1.54 8.69 -7.80
CA LYS A 179 2.43 9.46 -6.92
C LYS A 179 1.88 9.50 -5.50
N ALA A 180 2.78 9.44 -4.52
CA ALA A 180 2.46 9.72 -3.12
C ALA A 180 3.67 10.34 -2.43
N SER A 181 3.47 10.99 -1.28
CA SER A 181 4.57 11.50 -0.48
C SER A 181 4.41 11.20 1.01
N ILE A 182 5.52 11.20 1.73
CA ILE A 182 5.58 11.20 3.20
C ILE A 182 6.36 12.43 3.70
N PRO A 183 6.19 12.85 4.97
CA PRO A 183 7.04 13.88 5.56
C PRO A 183 8.51 13.46 5.59
N LEU A 184 9.44 14.41 5.39
CA LEU A 184 10.88 14.16 5.45
C LEU A 184 11.32 13.63 6.81
N SER A 185 10.69 14.11 7.88
CA SER A 185 10.93 13.62 9.25
C SER A 185 10.62 12.13 9.40
N GLN A 186 9.64 11.59 8.68
CA GLN A 186 9.36 10.16 8.65
C GLN A 186 10.36 9.41 7.76
N ALA A 187 10.68 9.97 6.58
CA ALA A 187 11.59 9.35 5.62
C ALA A 187 13.03 9.19 6.15
N THR A 188 13.49 10.14 6.97
CA THR A 188 14.85 10.19 7.54
C THR A 188 14.94 9.58 8.94
N ASN A 189 13.80 9.17 9.53
CA ASN A 189 13.81 8.49 10.82
C ASN A 189 14.04 6.98 10.62
N PRO A 190 15.17 6.41 11.10
CA PRO A 190 15.42 4.98 10.99
C PRO A 190 14.39 4.12 11.73
N ASP A 191 13.75 4.63 12.78
CA ASP A 191 12.75 3.91 13.58
C ASP A 191 11.38 3.86 12.89
N ALA A 192 11.16 4.67 11.85
CA ALA A 192 9.95 4.60 11.03
C ALA A 192 9.98 3.44 10.02
N ASP A 193 11.14 2.77 9.87
CA ASP A 193 11.34 1.58 9.04
C ASP A 193 10.83 1.72 7.59
N VAL A 194 10.92 2.92 7.01
CA VAL A 194 10.60 3.14 5.60
C VAL A 194 11.64 2.45 4.74
N LEU A 195 11.21 1.52 3.89
CA LEU A 195 12.09 0.72 3.04
C LEU A 195 11.92 1.04 1.56
N LEU A 196 13.05 1.03 0.84
CA LEU A 196 13.09 0.70 -0.59
C LEU A 196 13.22 -0.82 -0.70
N ALA A 197 12.08 -1.50 -0.82
CA ALA A 197 12.00 -2.96 -0.81
C ALA A 197 12.15 -3.55 -2.21
N TYR A 198 13.06 -4.52 -2.34
CA TYR A 198 13.29 -5.33 -3.53
C TYR A 198 13.01 -6.83 -3.29
N GLU A 199 12.68 -7.21 -2.05
CA GLU A 199 12.25 -8.55 -1.66
C GLU A 199 10.94 -8.52 -0.85
N MET A 200 10.17 -9.61 -0.96
CA MET A 200 8.94 -9.85 -0.23
C MET A 200 8.87 -11.34 0.16
N ASN A 201 8.76 -11.60 1.46
CA ASN A 201 8.77 -12.93 2.07
C ASN A 201 10.01 -13.77 1.70
N GLY A 202 11.19 -13.13 1.64
CA GLY A 202 12.46 -13.79 1.32
C GLY A 202 12.72 -14.02 -0.18
N GLU A 203 11.73 -13.74 -1.02
CA GLU A 203 11.82 -13.87 -2.47
C GLU A 203 11.94 -12.50 -3.15
N ILE A 204 12.46 -12.49 -4.37
CA ILE A 204 12.45 -11.28 -5.21
C ILE A 204 11.00 -10.79 -5.36
N LEU A 205 10.82 -9.48 -5.27
CA LEU A 205 9.51 -8.85 -5.43
C LEU A 205 8.86 -9.28 -6.76
N ASN A 206 7.58 -9.62 -6.76
CA ASN A 206 6.88 -9.96 -8.00
C ASN A 206 6.37 -8.69 -8.72
N ARG A 207 5.92 -8.85 -9.97
CA ARG A 207 5.41 -7.73 -10.78
C ARG A 207 4.21 -7.02 -10.14
N ASP A 208 3.21 -7.75 -9.62
CA ASP A 208 2.02 -7.15 -8.99
C ASP A 208 2.33 -6.31 -7.74
N HIS A 209 3.41 -6.65 -7.04
CA HIS A 209 3.81 -6.01 -5.79
C HIS A 209 4.98 -5.03 -5.95
N GLY A 210 5.46 -4.77 -7.17
CA GLY A 210 6.33 -3.63 -7.44
C GLY A 210 7.71 -3.96 -8.01
N PHE A 211 7.95 -5.15 -8.55
CA PHE A 211 9.24 -5.49 -9.16
C PHE A 211 9.73 -4.40 -10.13
N PRO A 212 10.97 -3.89 -10.00
CA PRO A 212 12.04 -4.41 -9.14
C PRO A 212 12.16 -3.74 -7.78
N LEU A 213 11.47 -2.61 -7.56
CA LEU A 213 11.60 -1.83 -6.34
C LEU A 213 10.30 -1.08 -6.02
N ARG A 214 9.94 -1.09 -4.74
CA ARG A 214 8.83 -0.32 -4.18
C ARG A 214 9.24 0.43 -2.92
N VAL A 215 8.46 1.41 -2.52
CA VAL A 215 8.45 1.88 -1.12
C VAL A 215 7.53 0.99 -0.30
N VAL A 216 7.94 0.71 0.93
CA VAL A 216 7.07 0.21 2.01
C VAL A 216 7.13 1.24 3.14
N VAL A 217 5.96 1.74 3.54
CA VAL A 217 5.81 2.72 4.64
C VAL A 217 5.02 2.07 5.77
N PRO A 218 5.68 1.47 6.78
CA PRO A 218 5.00 0.82 7.89
C PRO A 218 4.07 1.76 8.66
N GLY A 219 2.95 1.22 9.16
CA GLY A 219 1.97 1.98 9.96
C GLY A 219 1.17 3.03 9.17
N VAL A 220 1.34 3.12 7.86
CA VAL A 220 0.63 4.05 6.97
C VAL A 220 -0.28 3.26 6.03
N ILE A 221 -1.36 3.87 5.53
CA ILE A 221 -2.22 3.23 4.54
C ILE A 221 -1.42 2.76 3.32
N GLY A 222 -1.81 1.62 2.76
CA GLY A 222 -1.07 0.99 1.66
C GLY A 222 -0.90 1.87 0.41
N ALA A 223 -1.76 2.88 0.24
CA ALA A 223 -1.69 3.86 -0.84
C ALA A 223 -0.37 4.66 -0.87
N ARG A 224 0.33 4.81 0.25
CA ARG A 224 1.61 5.57 0.30
C ARG A 224 2.84 4.70 0.01
N SER A 225 2.67 3.38 -0.02
CA SER A 225 3.72 2.44 -0.37
C SER A 225 3.77 2.28 -1.90
N VAL A 226 4.34 3.26 -2.60
CA VAL A 226 4.37 3.31 -4.08
C VAL A 226 5.15 2.13 -4.66
N LYS A 227 4.62 1.53 -5.73
CA LYS A 227 5.21 0.40 -6.46
C LYS A 227 5.92 0.90 -7.73
N TRP A 228 6.86 0.10 -8.25
CA TRP A 228 7.55 0.36 -9.52
C TRP A 228 8.19 1.74 -9.58
N LEU A 229 9.08 2.02 -8.62
CA LEU A 229 9.64 3.37 -8.47
C LEU A 229 10.40 3.83 -9.72
N ASP A 230 10.12 5.06 -10.12
CA ASP A 230 10.85 5.81 -11.15
C ASP A 230 11.77 6.85 -10.49
N SER A 231 11.20 7.64 -9.56
CA SER A 231 11.92 8.73 -8.91
C SER A 231 11.46 8.97 -7.48
N ILE A 232 12.38 9.57 -6.71
CA ILE A 232 12.22 10.03 -5.34
C ILE A 232 12.56 11.53 -5.33
N ASN A 233 11.58 12.37 -5.04
CA ASN A 233 11.73 13.82 -5.17
C ASN A 233 11.58 14.50 -3.82
N LEU A 234 12.55 15.34 -3.43
CA LEU A 234 12.45 16.19 -2.25
C LEU A 234 11.66 17.46 -2.59
N LEU A 235 10.55 17.68 -1.89
CA LEU A 235 9.61 18.77 -2.14
C LEU A 235 9.43 19.65 -0.90
N ALA A 236 9.14 20.94 -1.11
CA ALA A 236 8.87 21.88 -0.01
C ALA A 236 7.50 21.62 0.65
N GLU A 237 6.55 21.11 -0.13
CA GLU A 237 5.17 20.81 0.25
C GLU A 237 4.82 19.36 -0.09
N GLU A 238 3.67 18.91 0.40
CA GLU A 238 3.13 17.59 0.05
C GLU A 238 2.95 17.42 -1.47
N CYS A 239 3.06 16.18 -1.94
CA CYS A 239 2.83 15.81 -3.33
C CYS A 239 1.45 16.31 -3.82
N GLN A 240 1.46 16.95 -4.99
CA GLN A 240 0.27 17.52 -5.63
C GLN A 240 -0.47 16.53 -6.55
N GLY A 241 -0.02 15.27 -6.60
CA GLY A 241 -0.65 14.21 -7.39
C GLY A 241 -2.09 13.92 -6.98
N PHE A 242 -2.87 13.40 -7.92
CA PHE A 242 -4.29 13.10 -7.77
C PHE A 242 -4.58 12.27 -6.52
N PHE A 243 -3.81 11.20 -6.30
CA PHE A 243 -4.02 10.27 -5.17
C PHE A 243 -3.59 10.84 -3.81
N MET A 244 -2.91 11.99 -3.76
CA MET A 244 -2.68 12.73 -2.52
C MET A 244 -3.74 13.79 -2.30
N GLN A 245 -4.10 14.53 -3.36
CA GLN A 245 -4.90 15.74 -3.25
C GLN A 245 -6.40 15.51 -3.42
N LYS A 246 -6.79 14.56 -4.28
CA LYS A 246 -8.16 14.30 -4.75
C LYS A 246 -8.64 12.88 -4.45
N ASP A 247 -7.93 12.14 -3.61
CA ASP A 247 -8.34 10.82 -3.11
C ASP A 247 -7.71 10.55 -1.73
N TYR A 248 -8.07 9.43 -1.09
CA TYR A 248 -7.52 8.94 0.16
C TYR A 248 -7.55 9.98 1.29
N LYS A 249 -8.71 10.64 1.46
CA LYS A 249 -9.04 11.58 2.54
C LYS A 249 -10.32 11.14 3.25
N MET A 250 -10.36 11.30 4.57
CA MET A 250 -11.51 10.90 5.39
C MET A 250 -12.46 12.09 5.59
N PHE A 251 -13.63 12.04 4.96
CA PHE A 251 -14.68 13.08 5.07
C PHE A 251 -15.75 12.70 6.09
N PRO A 252 -16.43 13.69 6.72
CA PRO A 252 -17.58 13.41 7.56
C PRO A 252 -18.80 12.93 6.74
N PRO A 253 -19.78 12.23 7.36
CA PRO A 253 -20.93 11.67 6.64
C PRO A 253 -21.85 12.69 5.93
N SER A 254 -21.77 13.96 6.30
CA SER A 254 -22.52 15.08 5.69
C SER A 254 -21.99 15.52 4.31
N VAL A 255 -20.78 15.09 3.95
CA VAL A 255 -20.19 15.40 2.63
C VAL A 255 -20.66 14.39 1.58
N ASN A 256 -20.97 14.89 0.39
CA ASN A 256 -21.39 14.14 -0.80
C ASN A 256 -20.69 14.70 -2.06
N TRP A 257 -21.02 14.20 -3.25
CA TRP A 257 -20.37 14.61 -4.50
C TRP A 257 -20.69 16.05 -4.92
N ASP A 258 -21.79 16.64 -4.44
CA ASP A 258 -22.20 17.99 -4.81
C ASP A 258 -21.51 19.06 -3.95
N ASN A 259 -21.08 18.70 -2.73
CA ASN A 259 -20.48 19.64 -1.77
C ASN A 259 -19.03 19.30 -1.38
N ILE A 260 -18.42 18.29 -2.00
CA ILE A 260 -17.07 17.86 -1.64
C ILE A 260 -16.03 18.95 -1.91
N ASN A 261 -15.33 19.36 -0.84
CA ASN A 261 -14.14 20.19 -0.93
C ASN A 261 -12.90 19.39 -0.48
N TRP A 262 -12.09 18.97 -1.44
CA TRP A 262 -10.89 18.17 -1.20
C TRP A 262 -9.83 18.82 -0.31
N SER A 263 -9.71 20.15 -0.31
CA SER A 263 -8.74 20.87 0.54
C SER A 263 -9.20 20.99 2.00
N SER A 264 -10.47 20.69 2.30
CA SER A 264 -10.98 20.71 3.68
C SER A 264 -10.46 19.56 4.55
N ARG A 265 -9.78 18.58 3.94
CA ARG A 265 -9.19 17.41 4.61
C ARG A 265 -7.73 17.24 4.22
N ARG A 266 -6.94 16.76 5.16
CA ARG A 266 -5.55 16.36 4.92
C ARG A 266 -5.49 14.95 4.33
N PRO A 267 -4.46 14.62 3.52
CA PRO A 267 -4.23 13.25 3.06
C PRO A 267 -4.16 12.27 4.22
N GLN A 268 -4.84 11.13 4.11
CA GLN A 268 -4.77 10.08 5.12
C GLN A 268 -3.38 9.43 5.06
N MET A 269 -2.71 9.35 6.21
CA MET A 269 -1.40 8.70 6.38
C MET A 269 -1.58 7.50 7.30
N ASP A 270 -1.51 7.71 8.61
CA ASP A 270 -1.88 6.74 9.65
C ASP A 270 -3.32 6.24 9.47
N PHE A 271 -3.68 5.09 10.03
CA PHE A 271 -5.03 4.54 10.03
C PHE A 271 -5.47 4.07 11.42
N PRO A 272 -6.78 4.17 11.74
CA PRO A 272 -7.29 3.81 13.05
C PRO A 272 -7.21 2.31 13.32
N VAL A 273 -7.47 1.92 14.56
CA VAL A 273 -7.65 0.50 14.93
C VAL A 273 -8.72 -0.16 14.06
N GLN A 274 -8.47 -1.39 13.64
CA GLN A 274 -9.33 -2.21 12.80
C GLN A 274 -9.28 -3.66 13.28
N SER A 275 -10.41 -4.37 13.15
CA SER A 275 -10.47 -5.83 13.27
C SER A 275 -11.55 -6.43 12.35
N ALA A 276 -11.39 -7.71 12.00
CA ALA A 276 -12.44 -8.47 11.33
C ALA A 276 -12.35 -9.96 11.65
N ILE A 277 -13.50 -10.61 11.80
CA ILE A 277 -13.62 -12.07 11.82
C ILE A 277 -13.38 -12.58 10.39
N CYS A 278 -12.64 -13.67 10.25
CA CYS A 278 -12.25 -14.26 8.98
C CYS A 278 -12.48 -15.78 8.88
N SER A 279 -12.66 -16.48 10.01
CA SER A 279 -12.98 -17.92 10.00
C SER A 279 -14.42 -18.23 9.58
N LEU A 280 -15.29 -17.21 9.53
CA LEU A 280 -16.69 -17.33 9.18
C LEU A 280 -17.09 -16.28 8.14
N GLU A 281 -18.10 -16.58 7.33
CA GLU A 281 -18.78 -15.61 6.47
C GLU A 281 -19.71 -14.69 7.28
N ASP A 282 -20.14 -13.57 6.67
CA ASP A 282 -21.08 -12.63 7.30
C ASP A 282 -22.41 -13.32 7.66
N VAL A 283 -22.80 -14.32 6.88
CA VAL A 283 -23.91 -15.23 7.14
C VAL A 283 -23.41 -16.64 6.91
N GLN A 284 -23.33 -17.44 7.97
CA GLN A 284 -22.83 -18.81 7.90
C GLN A 284 -23.69 -19.76 8.71
N MET A 285 -24.05 -20.89 8.10
CA MET A 285 -24.63 -22.01 8.83
C MET A 285 -23.55 -22.73 9.64
N VAL A 286 -23.81 -22.92 10.93
CA VAL A 286 -22.92 -23.64 11.84
C VAL A 286 -23.67 -24.82 12.45
N ARG A 287 -22.97 -25.94 12.64
CA ARG A 287 -23.54 -27.07 13.39
C ARG A 287 -23.51 -26.72 14.89
N PRO A 288 -24.51 -27.16 15.68
CA PRO A 288 -24.44 -27.03 17.13
C PRO A 288 -23.14 -27.63 17.68
N GLY A 289 -22.45 -26.89 18.56
CA GLY A 289 -21.19 -27.31 19.14
C GLY A 289 -20.18 -26.16 19.23
N LYS A 290 -18.89 -26.52 19.32
CA LYS A 290 -17.80 -25.54 19.39
C LYS A 290 -17.49 -24.99 18.00
N VAL A 291 -17.51 -23.67 17.86
CA VAL A 291 -17.15 -22.96 16.63
C VAL A 291 -15.92 -22.09 16.90
N SER A 292 -14.88 -22.24 16.08
CA SER A 292 -13.67 -21.40 16.18
C SER A 292 -13.89 -20.05 15.50
N ILE A 293 -13.75 -18.98 16.27
CA ILE A 293 -13.72 -17.60 15.76
C ILE A 293 -12.26 -17.18 15.63
N LYS A 294 -11.82 -16.84 14.42
CA LYS A 294 -10.48 -16.31 14.14
C LYS A 294 -10.60 -15.11 13.22
N GLY A 295 -9.66 -14.18 13.34
CA GLY A 295 -9.66 -12.92 12.61
C GLY A 295 -8.31 -12.24 12.64
N TYR A 296 -8.30 -10.96 12.25
CA TYR A 296 -7.13 -10.09 12.43
C TYR A 296 -7.52 -8.83 13.20
N ALA A 297 -6.52 -8.18 13.79
CA ALA A 297 -6.60 -6.81 14.29
C ALA A 297 -5.31 -6.06 13.95
N VAL A 298 -5.42 -4.75 13.68
CA VAL A 298 -4.28 -3.90 13.30
C VAL A 298 -4.56 -2.43 13.65
N SER A 299 -3.51 -1.66 13.93
CA SER A 299 -3.54 -0.20 14.01
C SER A 299 -2.36 0.37 13.22
N GLY A 300 -2.51 1.58 12.69
CA GLY A 300 -1.41 2.29 12.06
C GLY A 300 -0.43 2.88 13.08
N GLY A 301 0.52 3.68 12.60
CA GLY A 301 1.45 4.47 13.43
C GLY A 301 2.34 3.65 14.38
N GLY A 302 2.52 2.36 14.13
CA GLY A 302 3.32 1.47 14.98
C GLY A 302 2.64 1.04 16.28
N ARG A 303 1.35 1.35 16.47
CA ARG A 303 0.61 0.96 17.68
C ARG A 303 0.25 -0.52 17.67
N GLY A 304 0.57 -1.22 18.76
CA GLY A 304 0.14 -2.59 18.99
C GLY A 304 -1.37 -2.72 19.22
N ILE A 305 -1.86 -3.96 19.19
CA ILE A 305 -3.22 -4.29 19.64
C ILE A 305 -3.11 -4.87 21.05
N GLU A 306 -3.56 -4.09 22.02
CA GLU A 306 -3.54 -4.50 23.43
C GLU A 306 -4.62 -5.55 23.74
N ARG A 307 -5.80 -5.43 23.10
CA ARG A 307 -6.94 -6.30 23.38
C ARG A 307 -7.85 -6.46 22.17
N VAL A 308 -8.48 -7.64 22.06
CA VAL A 308 -9.57 -7.91 21.11
C VAL A 308 -10.75 -8.46 21.90
N ASP A 309 -11.89 -7.79 21.85
CA ASP A 309 -13.10 -8.20 22.56
C ASP A 309 -14.07 -8.92 21.61
N ILE A 310 -14.60 -10.07 22.03
CA ILE A 310 -15.57 -10.88 21.27
C ILE A 310 -16.89 -10.95 22.05
N SER A 311 -18.00 -10.68 21.36
CA SER A 311 -19.36 -10.76 21.91
C SER A 311 -20.18 -11.81 21.16
N MET A 312 -21.04 -12.52 21.89
CA MET A 312 -21.98 -13.50 21.35
C MET A 312 -23.45 -13.11 21.57
N ASP A 313 -23.71 -11.95 22.19
CA ASP A 313 -25.06 -11.52 22.63
C ASP A 313 -25.45 -10.13 22.11
N GLY A 314 -24.84 -9.70 21.00
CA GLY A 314 -25.09 -8.40 20.38
C GLY A 314 -24.37 -7.22 21.06
N GLY A 315 -23.28 -7.49 21.79
CA GLY A 315 -22.40 -6.50 22.38
C GLY A 315 -22.76 -6.13 23.82
N LYS A 316 -23.59 -6.94 24.49
CA LYS A 316 -23.99 -6.71 25.89
C LYS A 316 -22.93 -7.22 26.86
N SER A 317 -22.29 -8.34 26.52
CA SER A 317 -21.15 -8.90 27.26
C SER A 317 -20.00 -9.27 26.32
N TRP A 318 -18.79 -9.25 26.85
CA TRP A 318 -17.56 -9.45 26.09
C TRP A 318 -16.65 -10.44 26.79
N VAL A 319 -16.01 -11.29 26.00
CA VAL A 319 -14.88 -12.11 26.41
C VAL A 319 -13.66 -11.67 25.61
N GLU A 320 -12.50 -11.68 26.26
CA GLU A 320 -11.25 -11.37 25.59
C GLU A 320 -10.89 -12.52 24.62
N GLY A 321 -10.59 -12.15 23.37
CA GLY A 321 -10.10 -13.07 22.35
C GLY A 321 -8.64 -13.42 22.58
N PHE A 322 -8.31 -14.70 22.41
CA PHE A 322 -6.95 -15.23 22.51
C PHE A 322 -6.23 -15.28 21.16
#